data_AF-A0A0Q6MIT3-F1
#
_entry.id   AF-A0A0Q6MIT3-F1
#
_cell.length_a   1.000
_cell.length_b   1.000
_cell.length_c   1.000
_cell.angle_alpha   90.00
_cell.angle_beta   90.00
_cell.angle_gamma   90.00
#
_symmetry.space_group_name_H-M   'P 1'
#
loop_
_entity.id
_entity.type
_entity.pdbx_description
1 polymer ?
#
loop_
_entity_poly.entity_id
_entity_poly.type
_entity_poly.pdbx_seq_one_letter_code
_entity_poly.pdbx_strand_id
1 'polypeptide(L)' 'MTASWIAAPYVERGLLVPVLGEFSVDRSAITAVWPESRRGSPNVKAFISFLEEVFPRAAT' A
#
# COMPACT_ATOMS: atom_id res chain seq x y z
N MET A 1 7.97 7.56 9.52
CA MET A 1 7.00 7.96 8.48
C MET A 1 5.82 7.02 8.58
N THR A 2 4.74 7.45 9.23
CA THR A 2 3.47 6.73 9.19
C THR A 2 2.88 6.92 7.81
N ALA A 3 2.38 5.84 7.23
CA ALA A 3 1.85 5.89 5.89
C ALA A 3 0.54 6.67 5.85
N SER A 4 0.30 7.40 4.76
CA SER A 4 -0.86 8.27 4.58
C SER A 4 -2.19 7.54 4.82
N TRP A 5 -2.28 6.25 4.45
CA TRP A 5 -3.46 5.41 4.69
C TRP A 5 -3.76 5.16 6.16
N ILE A 6 -2.77 5.22 7.06
CA ILE A 6 -2.99 5.09 8.51
C ILE A 6 -3.63 6.36 9.07
N ALA A 7 -3.18 7.53 8.60
CA ALA A 7 -3.67 8.82 9.08
C ALA A 7 -5.00 9.23 8.44
N ALA A 8 -5.30 8.75 7.22
CA ALA A 8 -6.49 9.08 6.45
C ALA A 8 -7.80 9.10 7.26
N PRO A 9 -8.20 8.03 7.99
CA PRO A 9 -9.47 8.04 8.70
C PRO A 9 -9.52 9.05 9.85
N TYR A 10 -8.38 9.47 10.40
CA TYR A 10 -8.34 10.48 11.45
C TYR A 10 -8.43 11.89 10.85
N VAL A 11 -7.82 12.12 9.69
CA VAL A 11 -7.96 13.37 8.94
C VAL A 11 -9.40 13.56 8.47
N GLU A 12 -10.03 12.52 7.92
CA GLU A 12 -11.44 12.53 7.50
C GLU A 12 -12.40 12.88 8.66
N ARG A 13 -12.08 12.40 9.87
CA ARG A 13 -12.86 12.70 11.09
C ARG A 13 -12.49 14.04 11.75
N GLY A 14 -11.55 14.80 11.19
CA GLY A 14 -11.07 16.05 11.78
C GLY A 14 -10.26 15.87 13.07
N LEU A 15 -9.83 14.64 13.39
CA LEU A 15 -9.01 14.32 14.55
C LEU A 15 -7.52 14.62 14.32
N LEU A 16 -7.10 14.68 13.06
CA LEU A 16 -5.76 15.11 12.64
C LEU A 16 -5.87 16.18 11.56
N VAL A 17 -4.91 17.12 11.56
CA VAL A 17 -4.78 18.15 10.52
C VAL A 17 -3.46 17.92 9.78
N PRO A 18 -3.46 17.77 8.44
CA PRO A 18 -2.24 17.66 7.66
C PRO A 18 -1.42 18.96 7.77
N VAL A 19 -0.12 18.83 7.94
CA VAL A 19 0.83 19.96 7.98
C VAL A 19 1.96 19.73 7.00
N LEU A 20 2.55 20.81 6.48
CA LEU A 20 3.67 20.76 5.53
C LEU A 20 3.36 19.93 4.26
N GLY A 21 2.13 20.01 3.74
CA GLY A 21 1.68 19.20 2.60
C GLY A 21 2.55 19.33 1.35
N GLU A 22 3.11 20.51 1.09
CA GLU A 22 4.03 20.76 -0.03
C GLU A 22 5.36 19.99 0.08
N PHE A 23 5.72 19.54 1.28
CA PHE A 23 6.92 18.75 1.55
C PHE A 23 6.61 17.26 1.69
N SER A 24 5.35 16.85 1.51
CA SER A 24 4.94 15.45 1.60
C SER A 24 5.45 14.68 0.39
N VAL A 25 6.05 13.51 0.64
CA VAL A 25 6.52 12.62 -0.41
C VAL A 25 5.56 11.45 -0.52
N ASP A 26 4.96 11.28 -1.70
CA ASP A 26 4.16 10.09 -1.98
C ASP A 26 5.09 8.89 -2.18
N ARG A 27 5.15 8.01 -1.16
CA ARG A 27 5.86 6.75 -1.23
C ARG A 27 4.89 5.63 -0.86
N SER A 28 4.55 4.82 -1.85
CA SER A 28 3.59 3.72 -1.74
C SER A 28 4.18 2.36 -2.11
N ALA A 29 5.51 2.24 -2.23
CA ALA A 29 6.17 0.98 -2.56
C ALA A 29 6.00 -0.05 -1.42
N ILE A 30 5.00 -0.92 -1.55
CA ILE A 30 4.80 -2.09 -0.70
C ILE A 30 5.17 -3.32 -1.52
N THR A 31 6.17 -4.08 -1.06
CA THR A 31 6.61 -5.31 -1.71
C THR A 31 6.05 -6.50 -0.97
N ALA A 32 5.24 -7.31 -1.64
CA ALA A 32 4.87 -8.63 -1.14
C ALA A 32 6.10 -9.57 -1.22
N VAL A 33 6.45 -10.20 -0.10
CA VAL A 33 7.59 -11.14 -0.01
C VAL A 33 7.11 -12.50 0.48
N TRP A 34 7.63 -13.57 -0.11
CA TRP A 34 7.36 -14.95 0.29
C TRP A 34 8.60 -15.83 0.09
N PRO A 35 8.70 -16.97 0.79
CA PRO A 35 9.80 -17.92 0.59
C PRO A 35 9.81 -18.44 -0.85
N GLU A 36 11.01 -18.54 -1.45
CA GLU A 36 11.17 -19.06 -2.82
C GLU A 36 10.55 -20.45 -3.00
N SER A 37 10.62 -21.31 -1.96
CA SER A 37 9.98 -22.63 -1.96
C SER A 37 8.46 -22.60 -2.21
N ARG A 38 7.82 -21.45 -2.01
CA ARG A 38 6.38 -21.24 -2.22
C ARG A 38 6.05 -20.53 -3.54
N ARG A 39 7.03 -20.27 -4.41
CA ARG A 39 6.82 -19.64 -5.73
C ARG A 39 5.80 -20.40 -6.60
N GLY A 40 5.78 -21.73 -6.50
CA GLY A 40 4.84 -22.59 -7.22
C GLY A 40 3.45 -22.72 -6.58
N SER A 41 3.24 -22.19 -5.37
CA SER A 41 2.00 -22.41 -4.60
C SER A 41 0.80 -21.75 -5.29
N PRO A 42 -0.27 -22.49 -5.60
CA PRO A 42 -1.51 -21.93 -6.16
C PRO A 42 -2.10 -20.84 -5.27
N ASN A 43 -2.00 -20.98 -3.95
CA ASN A 43 -2.53 -20.01 -2.99
C ASN A 43 -1.76 -18.69 -3.05
N VAL A 44 -0.43 -18.74 -3.21
CA VAL A 44 0.40 -17.53 -3.35
C VAL A 44 0.04 -16.82 -4.64
N LYS A 45 -0.08 -17.55 -5.75
CA LYS A 45 -0.46 -16.96 -7.05
C LYS A 45 -1.82 -16.28 -6.99
N ALA A 46 -2.84 -16.96 -6.45
CA ALA A 46 -4.18 -16.39 -6.32
C ALA A 46 -4.18 -15.11 -5.47
N PHE A 47 -3.43 -15.10 -4.37
CA PHE A 47 -3.32 -13.91 -3.52
C PHE A 47 -2.60 -12.75 -4.21
N ILE A 48 -1.51 -13.01 -4.95
CA ILE A 48 -0.81 -11.97 -5.70
C ILE A 48 -1.70 -11.41 -6.81
N SER A 49 -2.40 -12.25 -7.57
CA SER A 49 -3.35 -11.79 -8.59
C SER A 49 -4.45 -10.90 -8.00
N PHE A 50 -5.00 -11.29 -6.83
CA PHE A 50 -5.94 -10.43 -6.10
C PHE A 50 -5.34 -9.09 -5.70
N LEU A 51 -4.09 -9.06 -5.22
CA LEU A 51 -3.42 -7.81 -4.86
C LEU A 51 -3.18 -6.91 -6.09
N GLU A 52 -2.88 -7.48 -7.27
CA GLU A 52 -2.73 -6.73 -8.51
C GLU A 52 -4.05 -6.10 -8.98
N GLU A 53 -5.19 -6.73 -8.71
CA GLU A 53 -6.53 -6.17 -8.98
C GLU A 53 -6.87 -5.02 -8.02
N VAL A 54 -6.58 -5.21 -6.72
CA VAL A 54 -6.89 -4.22 -5.67
C VAL A 54 -5.96 -3.00 -5.75
N PHE A 55 -4.70 -3.23 -6.09
CA PHE A 55 -3.67 -2.20 -6.18
C PHE A 55 -3.10 -2.13 -7.61
N PRO A 56 -3.86 -1.57 -8.57
CA PRO A 56 -3.38 -1.44 -9.93
C PRO A 56 -2.09 -0.64 -9.96
N ARG A 57 -1.11 -1.15 -10.73
CA ARG A 57 0.19 -0.50 -10.88
C ARG A 57 -0.02 0.93 -11.34
N ALA A 58 0.54 1.89 -10.60
CA ALA A 58 0.52 3.29 -11.01
C ALA A 58 1.08 3.39 -12.44
N ALA A 59 0.29 3.98 -13.36
CA ALA A 59 0.74 4.26 -14.71
C ALA A 59 2.01 5.12 -14.62
N THR A 60 3.07 4.64 -15.26
CA THR A 60 4.37 5.34 -15.31
C THR A 60 4.26 6.63 -16.10
#